data_AF-E0TYY5-F1
#
_entry.id   AF-E0TYY5-F1
#
_cell.length_a   1.000
_cell.length_b   1.000
_cell.length_c   1.000
_cell.angle_alpha   90.00
_cell.angle_beta   90.00
_cell.angle_gamma   90.00
#
_symmetry.space_group_name_H-M   'P 1'
#
loop_
_entity.id
_entity.type
_entity.pdbx_description
1 polymer ?
#
loop_
_entity_poly.entity_id
_entity_poly.type
_entity_poly.pdbx_seq_one_letter_code
_entity_poly.pdbx_strand_id
1 'polypeptide(L)'
;MFTVKEKNRQELEEELHDLEFQIYRMQENMKDLSKDAKVLGIDQSKHEEWMIVSSIDDGQTCKIMLTDCKTAYRGKGCFSLVASYKDNAIHIGDIKGPPNHGFGSICMKYLKDIARDHNIPKVTGDIAKRDWNHVDRLIHFYEKHQFKVSVDHDTQSGYIKWVDL
;
A
#
# COMPACT_ATOMS: atom_id res chain seq x y z
N MET A 1 0.71 32.30 -7.63
CA MET A 1 1.63 32.80 -6.59
C MET A 1 1.30 32.02 -5.33
N PHE A 2 2.08 30.99 -5.00
CA PHE A 2 1.89 30.24 -3.75
C PHE A 2 2.64 31.00 -2.65
N THR A 3 1.92 31.70 -1.80
CA THR A 3 2.47 32.30 -0.59
C THR A 3 2.74 31.17 0.39
N VAL A 4 4.01 30.77 0.53
CA VAL A 4 4.44 29.91 1.64
C VAL A 4 4.23 30.75 2.90
N LYS A 5 3.27 30.36 3.73
CA LYS A 5 3.07 30.97 5.04
C LYS A 5 4.30 30.65 5.87
N GLU A 6 5.07 31.66 6.27
CA GLU A 6 6.19 31.47 7.19
C GLU A 6 5.67 30.90 8.51
N LYS A 7 6.15 29.72 8.87
CA LYS A 7 5.83 29.10 10.16
C LYS A 7 6.53 29.86 11.26
N ASN A 8 5.84 30.08 12.37
CA ASN A 8 6.47 30.71 13.53
C ASN A 8 7.37 29.71 14.27
N ARG A 9 8.21 30.21 15.17
CA ARG A 9 9.16 29.36 15.92
C ARG A 9 8.47 28.23 16.69
N GLN A 10 7.31 28.51 17.30
CA GLN A 10 6.58 27.52 18.07
C GLN A 10 6.03 26.40 17.17
N GLU A 11 5.46 26.75 16.01
CA GLU A 11 5.01 25.76 15.01
C GLU A 11 6.16 24.87 14.54
N LEU A 12 7.37 25.43 14.35
CA LEU A 12 8.56 24.66 13.97
C LEU A 12 9.04 23.73 15.10
N GLU A 13 8.98 24.19 16.35
CA GLU A 13 9.33 23.39 17.53
C GLU A 13 8.36 22.21 17.72
N GLU A 14 7.06 22.44 17.52
CA GLU A 14 6.02 21.38 17.57
C GLU A 14 6.23 20.34 16.45
N GLU A 15 6.50 20.78 15.21
CA GLU A 15 6.79 19.87 14.10
C GLU A 15 8.06 19.04 14.31
N LEU A 16 9.11 19.66 14.85
CA LEU A 16 10.34 18.94 15.18
C LEU A 16 10.06 17.85 16.22
N HIS A 17 9.31 18.16 17.27
CA HIS A 17 8.95 17.20 18.31
C HIS A 17 8.12 16.03 17.76
N ASP A 18 7.15 16.32 16.89
CA ASP A 18 6.33 15.31 16.23
C ASP A 18 7.17 14.39 15.33
N LEU A 19 8.17 14.93 14.64
CA LEU A 19 9.11 14.15 13.83
C LEU A 19 10.01 13.27 14.70
N GLU A 20 10.56 13.81 15.79
CA GLU A 20 11.35 13.03 16.75
C GLU A 20 10.54 11.86 17.32
N PHE A 21 9.29 12.12 17.73
CA PHE A 21 8.40 11.08 18.22
C PHE A 21 8.14 10.00 17.17
N GLN A 22 7.89 10.40 15.91
CA GLN A 22 7.70 9.44 14.82
C GLN A 22 8.95 8.59 14.56
N ILE A 23 10.16 9.15 14.70
CA ILE A 23 11.41 8.38 14.59
C ILE A 23 11.50 7.32 15.69
N TYR A 24 11.22 7.67 16.95
CA TYR A 24 11.22 6.71 18.04
C TYR A 24 10.18 5.59 17.82
N ARG A 25 8.97 5.96 17.39
CA ARG A 25 7.93 4.99 17.05
C ARG A 25 8.32 4.09 15.90
N MET A 26 8.98 4.64 14.88
CA MET A 26 9.46 3.86 13.76
C MET A 26 10.48 2.81 14.20
N GLN A 27 11.43 3.17 15.07
CA GLN A 27 12.41 2.23 15.62
C GLN A 27 11.76 1.09 16.42
N GLU A 28 10.82 1.42 17.31
CA GLU A 28 10.07 0.43 18.08
C GLU A 28 9.22 -0.48 17.19
N ASN A 29 8.40 0.11 16.32
CA ASN A 29 7.50 -0.61 15.43
C ASN A 29 8.28 -1.51 14.47
N MET A 30 9.42 -1.07 13.95
CA MET A 30 10.27 -1.89 13.07
C MET A 30 10.83 -3.11 13.81
N LYS A 31 11.26 -2.93 15.06
CA LYS A 31 11.72 -4.04 15.91
C LYS A 31 10.60 -5.06 16.15
N ASP A 32 9.37 -4.60 16.38
CA ASP A 32 8.25 -5.51 16.61
C ASP A 32 7.77 -6.18 15.31
N LEU A 33 7.68 -5.44 14.21
CA LEU A 33 7.30 -5.98 12.90
C LEU A 33 8.28 -7.06 12.41
N SER A 34 9.58 -6.83 12.61
CA SER A 34 10.62 -7.76 12.15
C SER A 34 10.65 -9.12 12.86
N LYS A 35 9.84 -9.31 13.92
CA LYS A 35 9.69 -10.60 14.59
C LYS A 35 8.95 -11.62 13.72
N ASP A 36 7.90 -11.18 13.04
CA ASP A 36 6.96 -12.06 12.33
C ASP A 36 6.74 -11.66 10.85
N ALA A 37 7.32 -10.53 10.41
CA ALA A 37 7.18 -10.02 9.05
C ALA A 37 8.51 -9.49 8.50
N LYS A 38 8.69 -9.58 7.18
CA LYS A 38 9.82 -8.96 6.48
C LYS A 38 9.55 -7.48 6.26
N VAL A 39 10.37 -6.61 6.84
CA VAL A 39 10.33 -5.17 6.55
C VAL A 39 10.87 -4.94 5.14
N LEU A 40 10.05 -4.33 4.28
CA LEU A 40 10.38 -4.03 2.89
C LEU A 40 10.96 -2.63 2.71
N GLY A 41 10.55 -1.69 3.54
CA GLY A 41 11.01 -0.31 3.46
C GLY A 41 10.17 0.66 4.29
N ILE A 42 10.40 1.94 4.02
CA ILE A 42 9.67 3.07 4.60
C ILE A 42 9.19 3.94 3.43
N ASP A 43 7.97 4.43 3.50
CA ASP A 43 7.41 5.34 2.50
C ASP A 43 6.51 6.38 3.19
N GLN A 44 6.08 7.41 2.46
CA GLN A 44 5.22 8.47 2.98
C GLN A 44 3.82 8.40 2.39
N SER A 45 2.81 8.62 3.24
CA SER A 45 1.42 8.74 2.80
C SER A 45 1.18 10.02 1.99
N LYS A 46 -0.01 10.15 1.39
CA LYS A 46 -0.44 11.40 0.73
C LYS A 46 -0.43 12.62 1.68
N HIS A 47 -0.52 12.37 2.98
CA HIS A 47 -0.54 13.36 4.04
C HIS A 47 0.79 13.45 4.79
N GLU A 48 1.89 13.04 4.15
CA GLU A 48 3.26 13.11 4.69
C GLU A 48 3.47 12.27 5.97
N GLU A 49 2.61 11.28 6.20
CA GLU A 49 2.74 10.37 7.34
C GLU A 49 3.74 9.26 7.01
N TRP A 50 4.73 9.04 7.88
CA TRP A 50 5.69 7.98 7.71
C TRP A 50 5.06 6.60 7.94
N MET A 51 5.24 5.72 6.97
CA MET A 51 4.69 4.37 6.95
C MET A 51 5.82 3.35 6.83
N ILE A 52 5.83 2.36 7.72
CA ILE A 52 6.66 1.16 7.55
C ILE A 52 5.91 0.19 6.66
N VAL A 53 6.58 -0.27 5.60
CA VAL A 53 6.07 -1.29 4.69
C VAL A 53 6.65 -2.63 5.09
N SER A 54 5.79 -3.61 5.33
CA SER A 54 6.17 -4.97 5.71
C SER A 54 5.42 -6.00 4.89
N SER A 55 5.94 -7.23 4.86
CA SER A 55 5.31 -8.36 4.18
C SER A 55 5.32 -9.62 5.04
N ILE A 56 4.25 -10.39 4.93
CA ILE A 56 4.19 -11.77 5.36
C ILE A 56 3.99 -12.59 4.08
N ASP A 57 4.90 -13.51 3.81
CA ASP A 57 4.91 -14.33 2.61
C ASP A 57 5.19 -15.78 2.98
N ASP A 58 4.29 -16.69 2.60
CA ASP A 58 4.38 -18.13 2.86
C ASP A 58 4.70 -18.96 1.59
N GLY A 59 5.03 -18.28 0.49
CA GLY A 59 5.28 -18.87 -0.83
C GLY A 59 4.01 -19.19 -1.63
N GLN A 60 2.82 -19.14 -1.01
CA GLN A 60 1.52 -19.27 -1.69
C GLN A 60 0.77 -17.93 -1.72
N THR A 61 0.90 -17.16 -0.65
CA THR A 61 0.28 -15.85 -0.45
C THR A 61 1.34 -14.85 -0.03
N CYS A 62 1.18 -13.62 -0.53
CA CYS A 62 1.97 -12.48 -0.12
C CYS A 62 1.03 -11.39 0.37
N LYS A 63 1.23 -10.98 1.63
CA LYS A 63 0.46 -9.93 2.27
C LYS A 63 1.39 -8.76 2.56
N ILE A 64 1.18 -7.64 1.87
CA ILE A 64 1.86 -6.38 2.13
C ILE A 64 1.04 -5.57 3.13
N MET A 65 1.68 -5.02 4.16
CA MET A 65 1.04 -4.25 5.22
C MET A 65 1.73 -2.92 5.42
N LEU A 66 0.94 -1.91 5.79
CA LEU A 66 1.43 -0.59 6.21
C LEU A 66 1.15 -0.39 7.70
N THR A 67 2.15 0.12 8.41
CA THR A 67 2.08 0.49 9.82
C THR A 67 2.51 1.94 9.95
N ASP A 68 1.67 2.78 10.56
CA ASP A 68 2.03 4.19 10.79
C ASP A 68 3.09 4.32 11.88
N CYS A 69 3.83 5.42 11.85
CA CYS A 69 4.81 5.76 12.87
C CYS A 69 4.25 6.73 13.93
N LYS A 70 2.93 6.87 14.03
CA LYS A 70 2.28 7.73 15.05
C LYS A 70 1.81 6.92 16.26
N THR A 71 1.47 5.66 16.04
CA THR A 71 0.95 4.76 17.05
C THR A 71 1.86 3.54 17.24
N ALA A 72 1.82 2.96 18.43
CA ALA A 72 2.55 1.72 18.72
C ALA A 72 1.93 0.54 17.97
N TYR A 73 2.75 -0.29 17.33
CA TYR A 73 2.30 -1.49 16.66
C TYR A 73 1.79 -2.54 17.65
N ARG A 74 0.57 -3.06 17.41
CA ARG A 74 -0.09 -4.04 18.27
C ARG A 74 -0.51 -5.30 17.50
N GLY A 75 0.32 -5.73 16.54
CA GLY A 75 0.08 -6.96 15.76
C GLY A 75 -0.80 -6.78 14.51
N LYS A 76 -1.23 -5.54 14.19
CA LYS A 76 -2.02 -5.26 12.98
C LYS A 76 -1.63 -3.92 12.36
N GLY A 77 -1.36 -3.92 11.06
CA GLY A 77 -1.17 -2.68 10.28
C GLY A 77 -2.49 -1.96 10.01
N CYS A 78 -2.41 -0.66 9.68
CA CYS A 78 -3.58 0.17 9.36
C CYS A 78 -4.13 -0.09 7.95
N PHE A 79 -3.34 -0.71 7.07
CA PHE A 79 -3.70 -1.06 5.71
C PHE A 79 -3.03 -2.35 5.28
N SER A 80 -3.65 -3.13 4.39
CA SER A 80 -3.05 -4.33 3.82
C SER A 80 -3.52 -4.63 2.40
N LEU A 81 -2.60 -5.10 1.55
CA LEU A 81 -2.88 -5.74 0.28
C LEU A 81 -2.58 -7.24 0.41
N VAL A 82 -3.53 -8.09 0.01
CA VAL A 82 -3.38 -9.54 0.02
C VAL A 82 -3.37 -10.05 -1.41
N ALA A 83 -2.35 -10.82 -1.75
CA ALA A 83 -2.19 -11.46 -3.05
C ALA A 83 -1.79 -12.93 -2.91
N SER A 84 -1.96 -13.68 -4.00
CA SER A 84 -1.58 -15.09 -4.10
C SER A 84 -0.74 -15.35 -5.34
N TYR A 85 0.20 -16.28 -5.24
CA TYR A 85 1.02 -16.71 -6.35
C TYR A 85 0.26 -17.78 -7.15
N LYS A 86 -0.09 -17.49 -8.41
CA LYS A 86 -0.85 -18.40 -9.30
C LYS A 86 -0.42 -18.23 -10.74
N ASP A 87 -0.24 -19.32 -11.48
CA ASP A 87 -0.02 -19.32 -12.94
C ASP A 87 1.06 -18.34 -13.43
N ASN A 88 2.20 -18.34 -12.72
CA ASN A 88 3.30 -17.41 -12.95
C ASN A 88 2.85 -15.93 -12.89
N ALA A 89 1.99 -15.63 -11.94
CA ALA A 89 1.42 -14.31 -11.68
C ALA A 89 1.34 -14.08 -10.16
N ILE A 90 1.34 -12.81 -9.78
CA ILE A 90 0.81 -12.40 -8.48
C ILE A 90 -0.64 -11.96 -8.70
N HIS A 91 -1.59 -12.64 -8.06
CA HIS A 91 -3.01 -12.35 -8.17
C HIS A 91 -3.50 -11.62 -6.91
N ILE A 92 -3.85 -10.36 -7.04
CA ILE A 92 -4.42 -9.51 -5.99
C ILE A 92 -5.80 -10.04 -5.64
N GLY A 93 -5.99 -10.46 -4.39
CA GLY A 93 -7.28 -10.94 -3.90
C GLY A 93 -8.07 -9.87 -3.15
N ASP A 94 -7.39 -9.03 -2.36
CA ASP A 94 -8.08 -8.03 -1.55
C ASP A 94 -7.17 -6.85 -1.17
N ILE A 95 -7.76 -5.67 -1.03
CA ILE A 95 -7.11 -4.45 -0.56
C ILE A 95 -7.97 -3.86 0.56
N LYS A 96 -7.43 -3.85 1.78
CA LYS A 96 -8.16 -3.47 3.00
C LYS A 96 -7.54 -2.28 3.68
N GLY A 97 -8.38 -1.31 4.02
CA GLY A 97 -8.02 -0.17 4.85
C GLY A 97 -8.72 1.12 4.39
N PRO A 98 -8.40 2.26 5.02
CA PRO A 98 -9.06 3.51 4.71
C PRO A 98 -8.70 4.00 3.30
N PRO A 99 -9.68 4.43 2.48
CA PRO A 99 -9.40 5.01 1.16
C PRO A 99 -8.80 6.42 1.29
N ASN A 100 -8.22 6.92 0.20
CA ASN A 100 -7.76 8.31 0.06
C ASN A 100 -6.52 8.76 0.86
N HIS A 101 -5.82 7.87 1.57
CA HIS A 101 -4.55 8.18 2.25
C HIS A 101 -3.29 7.94 1.41
N GLY A 102 -3.42 7.43 0.17
CA GLY A 102 -2.27 7.05 -0.67
C GLY A 102 -1.69 5.66 -0.38
N PHE A 103 -2.18 4.96 0.64
CA PHE A 103 -1.74 3.63 1.06
C PHE A 103 -1.77 2.57 -0.04
N GLY A 104 -2.85 2.52 -0.83
CA GLY A 104 -2.92 1.59 -1.96
C GLY A 104 -1.82 1.82 -2.99
N SER A 105 -1.43 3.08 -3.22
CA SER A 105 -0.34 3.41 -4.13
C SER A 105 1.02 2.96 -3.61
N ILE A 106 1.25 3.06 -2.29
CA ILE A 106 2.46 2.53 -1.65
C ILE A 106 2.49 1.01 -1.84
N CYS A 107 1.43 0.28 -1.44
CA CYS A 107 1.40 -1.17 -1.59
C CYS A 107 1.60 -1.62 -3.03
N MET A 108 1.07 -0.88 -4.02
CA MET A 108 1.23 -1.23 -5.43
C MET A 108 2.67 -1.11 -5.93
N LYS A 109 3.41 -0.10 -5.45
CA LYS A 109 4.84 0.04 -5.73
C LYS A 109 5.60 -1.19 -5.25
N TYR A 110 5.47 -1.52 -3.96
CA TYR A 110 6.17 -2.65 -3.37
C TYR A 110 5.71 -4.00 -3.93
N LEU A 111 4.44 -4.15 -4.34
CA LEU A 111 3.95 -5.36 -4.99
C LEU A 111 4.64 -5.62 -6.34
N LYS A 112 4.88 -4.55 -7.12
CA LYS A 112 5.62 -4.66 -8.39
C LYS A 112 7.09 -4.97 -8.17
N ASP A 113 7.68 -4.40 -7.12
CA ASP A 113 9.06 -4.71 -6.74
C ASP A 113 9.20 -6.19 -6.33
N ILE A 114 8.25 -6.72 -5.54
CA ILE A 114 8.17 -8.15 -5.23
C ILE A 114 8.02 -9.00 -6.51
N ALA A 115 7.15 -8.59 -7.45
CA ALA A 115 7.00 -9.31 -8.71
C ALA A 115 8.33 -9.39 -9.48
N ARG A 116 9.08 -8.28 -9.53
CA ARG A 116 10.41 -8.23 -10.18
C ARG A 116 11.44 -9.09 -9.47
N ASP A 117 11.53 -8.97 -8.14
CA ASP A 117 12.48 -9.73 -7.33
C ASP A 117 12.28 -11.25 -7.48
N HIS A 118 11.03 -11.68 -7.68
CA HIS A 118 10.68 -13.08 -7.92
C HIS A 118 10.66 -13.49 -9.40
N ASN A 119 11.03 -12.61 -10.33
CA ASN A 119 10.95 -12.83 -11.78
C ASN A 119 9.53 -13.23 -12.26
N ILE A 120 8.51 -12.69 -11.62
CA ILE A 120 7.10 -12.92 -11.97
C ILE A 120 6.66 -11.83 -12.94
N PRO A 121 6.33 -12.16 -14.20
CA PRO A 121 6.17 -11.18 -15.28
C PRO A 121 4.86 -10.38 -15.21
N LYS A 122 3.91 -10.77 -14.35
CA LYS A 122 2.57 -10.19 -14.37
C LYS A 122 1.91 -10.15 -12.99
N VAL A 123 1.13 -9.09 -12.77
CA VAL A 123 0.23 -8.93 -11.62
C VAL A 123 -1.20 -8.87 -12.16
N THR A 124 -2.12 -9.56 -11.51
CA THR A 124 -3.50 -9.74 -11.97
C THR A 124 -4.48 -9.57 -10.81
N GLY A 125 -5.78 -9.51 -11.09
CA GLY A 125 -6.82 -9.44 -10.07
C GLY A 125 -8.21 -9.36 -10.70
N ASP A 126 -9.23 -9.63 -9.91
CA ASP A 126 -10.63 -9.58 -10.35
C ASP A 126 -11.33 -8.35 -9.76
N ILE A 127 -12.25 -7.78 -10.53
CA ILE A 127 -13.24 -6.80 -10.06
C ILE A 127 -14.57 -7.54 -10.01
N ALA A 128 -15.12 -7.70 -8.81
CA ALA A 128 -16.34 -8.48 -8.61
C ALA A 128 -17.56 -7.57 -8.43
N LYS A 129 -18.76 -8.15 -8.55
CA LYS A 129 -20.03 -7.45 -8.34
C LYS A 129 -20.13 -6.69 -7.01
N ARG A 130 -19.44 -7.14 -5.96
CA ARG A 130 -19.40 -6.43 -4.65
C ARG A 130 -18.71 -5.06 -4.72
N ASP A 131 -17.87 -4.87 -5.73
CA ASP A 131 -17.06 -3.66 -5.92
C ASP A 131 -17.82 -2.58 -6.73
N TRP A 132 -19.00 -2.92 -7.25
CA TRP A 132 -19.73 -2.10 -8.23
C TRP A 132 -20.09 -0.71 -7.73
N ASN A 133 -20.37 -0.56 -6.44
CA ASN A 133 -20.66 0.74 -5.81
C ASN A 133 -19.49 1.74 -5.92
N HIS A 134 -18.29 1.27 -6.25
CA HIS A 134 -17.10 2.10 -6.40
C HIS A 134 -16.18 1.62 -7.54
N VAL A 135 -16.75 0.98 -8.57
CA VAL A 135 -15.99 0.41 -9.69
C VAL A 135 -15.19 1.47 -10.45
N ASP A 136 -15.75 2.65 -10.71
CA ASP A 136 -15.06 3.73 -11.42
C ASP A 136 -13.81 4.19 -10.66
N ARG A 137 -13.88 4.22 -9.32
CA ARG A 137 -12.73 4.53 -8.47
C ARG A 137 -11.65 3.45 -8.58
N LEU A 138 -12.04 2.18 -8.67
CA LEU A 138 -11.09 1.08 -8.85
C LEU A 138 -10.44 1.12 -10.24
N ILE A 139 -11.22 1.34 -11.30
CA ILE A 139 -10.70 1.51 -12.66
C ILE A 139 -9.65 2.62 -12.65
N HIS A 140 -10.00 3.81 -12.16
CA HIS A 140 -9.09 4.94 -12.10
C HIS A 140 -7.83 4.64 -11.26
N PHE A 141 -7.99 3.95 -10.12
CA PHE A 141 -6.87 3.55 -9.27
C PHE A 141 -5.90 2.62 -10.01
N TYR A 142 -6.41 1.55 -10.63
CA TYR A 142 -5.58 0.57 -11.33
C TYR A 142 -4.93 1.15 -12.59
N GLU A 143 -5.66 1.96 -13.37
CA GLU A 143 -5.12 2.64 -14.56
C GLU A 143 -4.01 3.64 -14.19
N LYS A 144 -4.19 4.42 -13.11
CA LYS A 144 -3.13 5.29 -12.56
C LYS A 144 -1.86 4.50 -12.24
N HIS A 145 -2.01 3.24 -11.85
CA HIS A 145 -0.92 2.31 -11.59
C HIS A 145 -0.53 1.46 -12.81
N GLN A 146 -0.90 1.89 -14.03
CA GLN A 146 -0.54 1.27 -15.30
C GLN A 146 -1.06 -0.17 -15.49
N PHE A 147 -2.13 -0.55 -14.79
CA PHE A 147 -2.84 -1.78 -15.10
C PHE A 147 -3.74 -1.53 -16.31
N LYS A 148 -3.85 -2.54 -17.17
CA LYS A 148 -4.96 -2.66 -18.10
C LYS A 148 -6.17 -3.16 -17.32
N VAL A 149 -7.30 -2.48 -17.48
CA VAL A 149 -8.55 -2.80 -16.79
C VAL A 149 -9.59 -3.16 -17.85
N SER A 150 -10.31 -4.26 -17.65
CA SER A 150 -11.43 -4.69 -18.48
C SER A 150 -12.62 -4.92 -17.57
N VAL A 151 -13.77 -4.33 -17.90
CA VAL A 151 -14.99 -4.39 -17.11
C VAL A 151 -16.16 -4.70 -18.04
N ASP A 152 -17.01 -5.63 -17.63
CA ASP A 152 -18.27 -5.97 -18.25
C ASP A 152 -19.40 -5.49 -17.33
N HIS A 153 -20.15 -4.50 -17.82
CA HIS A 153 -21.22 -3.88 -17.06
C HIS A 153 -22.48 -4.73 -16.96
N ASP A 154 -22.68 -5.67 -17.88
CA ASP A 154 -23.85 -6.55 -17.90
C ASP A 154 -23.70 -7.65 -16.84
N THR A 155 -22.50 -8.27 -16.78
CA THR A 155 -22.21 -9.33 -15.80
C THR A 155 -21.70 -8.80 -14.46
N GLN A 156 -21.44 -7.49 -14.36
CA GLN A 156 -20.85 -6.83 -13.20
C GLN A 156 -19.54 -7.50 -12.77
N SER A 157 -18.67 -7.75 -13.75
CA SER A 157 -17.39 -8.41 -13.56
C SER A 157 -16.28 -7.63 -14.26
N GLY A 158 -15.04 -7.88 -13.87
CA GLY A 158 -13.89 -7.27 -14.52
C GLY A 158 -12.58 -7.92 -14.10
N TYR A 159 -11.52 -7.54 -14.79
CA TYR A 159 -10.20 -8.09 -14.63
C TYR A 159 -9.14 -7.00 -14.82
N ILE A 160 -8.10 -7.07 -14.01
CA ILE A 160 -6.93 -6.19 -14.10
C ILE A 160 -5.70 -6.98 -14.47
N LYS A 161 -4.82 -6.36 -15.26
CA LYS A 161 -3.53 -6.94 -15.64
C LYS A 161 -2.45 -5.89 -15.75
N TRP A 162 -1.36 -6.11 -15.04
CA TRP A 162 -0.10 -5.42 -15.24
C TRP A 162 0.95 -6.44 -15.70
N VAL A 163 1.80 -6.03 -16.64
CA VAL A 163 2.90 -6.83 -17.17
C VAL A 163 4.15 -5.98 -17.03
N ASP A 164 5.21 -6.54 -16.46
CA ASP A 164 6.51 -5.88 -16.44
C ASP A 164 7.12 -6.03 -17.84
N LEU A 165 7.35 -4.90 -18.52
CA LEU A 165 7.87 -4.82 -19.89
C LEU A 165 9.34 -4.44 -19.88
#